data_AF-A0A7W1TWZ6-F1
#
_entry.id   AF-A0A7W1TWZ6-F1
#
_cell.length_a   1.000
_cell.length_b   1.000
_cell.length_c   1.000
_cell.angle_alpha   90.00
_cell.angle_beta   90.00
_cell.angle_gamma   90.00
#
_symmetry.space_group_name_H-M   'P 1'
#
loop_
_entity.id
_entity.type
_entity.pdbx_description
1 polymer ?
#
loop_
_entity_poly.entity_id
_entity_poly.type
_entity_poly.pdbx_seq_one_letter_code
_entity_poly.pdbx_strand_id
1 'polypeptide(L)'
;LAQQLDLRGIDVDPALTIYENDAWVPERAALAASGSADVAAAVAATEPFDATVGLDLSPSRPVLDGAASAVRFRGHVPAGTVYLAEAASSRWVLESEGEVAERQTAFGWANAFTVDQPGEATLRYRTSPLRWLAVAGQALVWLAVVGAVVRFRRPAPAARS
;
A
#
# COMPACT_ATOMS: atom_id res chain seq x y z
N LEU A 1 27.79 -19.45 -3.95
CA LEU A 1 26.41 -19.67 -3.43
C LEU A 1 26.34 -19.43 -1.92
N ALA A 2 27.04 -18.42 -1.39
CA ALA A 2 27.01 -18.09 0.03
C ALA A 2 27.15 -16.57 0.16
N GLN A 3 26.01 -15.87 0.12
CA GLN A 3 25.87 -14.42 0.38
C GLN A 3 24.37 -14.08 0.41
N GLN A 4 23.60 -14.81 1.23
CA GLN A 4 22.29 -14.33 1.69
C GLN A 4 22.54 -13.79 3.10
N LEU A 5 22.33 -12.49 3.28
CA LEU A 5 23.15 -11.66 4.16
C LEU A 5 22.67 -11.49 5.61
N ASP A 6 21.56 -12.07 6.07
CA ASP A 6 21.05 -11.77 7.43
C ASP A 6 20.38 -12.96 8.15
N LEU A 7 21.00 -14.14 8.10
CA LEU A 7 20.55 -15.28 8.90
C LEU A 7 21.57 -15.58 9.99
N ARG A 8 21.26 -15.19 11.23
CA ARG A 8 22.03 -15.57 12.41
C ARG A 8 21.45 -16.87 12.98
N GLY A 9 22.18 -17.98 12.80
CA GLY A 9 21.80 -19.25 13.41
C GLY A 9 22.03 -19.22 14.92
N ILE A 10 20.98 -19.44 15.70
CA ILE A 10 21.09 -19.72 17.14
C ILE A 10 21.07 -21.24 17.29
N ASP A 11 22.23 -21.85 17.56
CA ASP A 11 22.33 -23.29 17.86
C ASP A 11 21.81 -23.54 19.28
N VAL A 12 20.57 -24.01 19.37
CA VAL A 12 19.94 -24.42 20.64
C VAL A 12 19.94 -25.94 20.83
N ASP A 13 20.07 -26.74 19.74
CA ASP A 13 20.07 -28.21 19.78
C ASP A 13 20.72 -28.81 18.49
N PRO A 14 21.54 -29.89 18.56
CA PRO A 14 22.15 -30.54 17.38
C PRO A 14 21.16 -31.14 16.36
N ALA A 15 19.86 -31.18 16.65
CA ALA A 15 18.82 -31.61 15.71
C ALA A 15 17.97 -30.47 15.11
N LEU A 16 18.20 -29.21 15.50
CA LEU A 16 17.34 -28.10 15.10
C LEU A 16 18.11 -26.78 14.91
N THR A 17 18.33 -26.40 13.65
CA THR A 17 18.81 -25.05 13.31
C THR A 17 17.60 -24.13 13.13
N ILE A 18 17.39 -23.21 14.08
CA ILE A 18 16.39 -22.14 13.92
C ILE A 18 17.05 -20.98 13.19
N TYR A 19 16.47 -20.61 12.05
CA TYR A 19 16.85 -19.43 11.29
C TYR A 19 15.95 -18.27 11.69
N GLU A 20 16.50 -17.28 12.40
CA GLU A 20 15.85 -15.99 12.62
C GLU A 20 16.27 -15.04 11.50
N ASN A 21 15.29 -14.36 10.89
CA ASN A 21 15.54 -13.37 9.86
C ASN A 21 15.75 -12.01 10.54
N ASP A 22 17.02 -11.61 10.71
CA ASP A 22 17.40 -10.36 11.38
C ASP A 22 17.15 -9.11 10.49
N ALA A 23 16.90 -9.28 9.19
CA ALA A 23 16.61 -8.19 8.24
C ALA A 23 15.12 -8.00 7.98
N TRP A 24 14.32 -8.04 9.03
CA TRP A 24 12.88 -7.83 8.94
C TRP A 24 12.50 -6.38 9.26
N VAL A 25 11.99 -5.67 8.26
CA VAL A 25 11.19 -4.45 8.49
C VAL A 25 9.73 -4.82 8.26
N PRO A 26 8.82 -4.61 9.23
CA PRO A 26 7.41 -4.85 9.00
C PRO A 26 6.91 -4.04 7.80
N GLU A 27 6.06 -4.63 6.96
CA GLU A 27 5.48 -3.93 5.80
C GLU A 27 4.81 -2.60 6.18
N ARG A 28 4.28 -2.51 7.40
CA ARG A 28 3.70 -1.32 8.02
C ARG A 28 4.36 -1.11 9.38
N ALA A 29 5.14 -0.05 9.53
CA ALA A 29 5.90 0.18 10.75
C ALA A 29 5.88 1.65 11.17
N ALA A 30 5.83 1.93 12.47
CA ALA A 30 6.25 3.20 13.02
C ALA A 30 7.77 3.22 13.14
N LEU A 31 8.41 4.21 12.53
CA LEU A 31 9.85 4.35 12.57
C LEU A 31 10.30 4.98 13.89
N ALA A 32 11.44 4.52 14.39
CA ALA A 32 12.16 5.23 15.44
C ALA A 32 12.61 6.63 14.96
N ALA A 33 13.10 7.46 15.88
CA ALA A 33 13.56 8.81 15.56
C ALA A 33 14.68 8.82 14.52
N SER A 34 15.61 7.84 14.57
CA SER A 34 16.67 7.66 13.57
C SER A 34 16.08 7.39 12.18
N GLY A 35 15.26 6.35 12.05
CA GLY A 35 14.61 6.02 10.77
C GLY A 35 13.73 7.15 10.23
N SER A 36 13.11 7.94 11.10
CA SER A 36 12.37 9.14 10.69
C SER A 36 13.30 10.23 10.11
N ALA A 37 14.47 10.44 10.72
CA ALA A 37 15.49 11.35 10.21
C ALA A 37 16.06 10.86 8.86
N ASP A 38 16.23 9.55 8.71
CA ASP A 38 16.71 8.94 7.46
C ASP A 38 15.70 9.13 6.32
N VAL A 39 14.39 8.98 6.60
CA VAL A 39 13.34 9.32 5.64
C VAL A 39 13.43 10.79 5.25
N ALA A 40 13.56 11.70 6.22
CA ALA A 40 13.66 13.13 5.93
C ALA A 40 14.90 13.47 5.08
N ALA A 41 16.04 12.84 5.36
CA ALA A 41 17.26 12.99 4.59
C ALA A 41 17.10 12.47 3.16
N ALA A 42 16.49 11.28 2.98
CA ALA A 42 16.24 10.71 1.66
C ALA A 42 15.25 11.54 0.83
N VAL A 43 14.25 12.15 1.47
CA VAL A 43 13.31 13.08 0.81
C VAL A 43 14.02 14.34 0.32
N ALA A 44 15.03 14.82 1.04
CA ALA A 44 15.82 15.99 0.66
C ALA A 44 16.96 15.69 -0.34
N ALA A 45 17.31 14.41 -0.52
CA ALA A 45 18.44 14.01 -1.37
C ALA A 45 18.12 14.10 -2.87
N THR A 46 19.13 14.47 -3.67
CA THR A 46 19.04 14.44 -5.14
C THR A 46 18.91 13.00 -5.67
N GLU A 47 19.61 12.05 -5.03
CA GLU A 47 19.59 10.62 -5.34
C GLU A 47 19.11 9.83 -4.10
N PRO A 48 17.79 9.67 -3.92
CA PRO A 48 17.21 9.11 -2.69
C PRO A 48 17.59 7.66 -2.41
N PHE A 49 17.92 6.89 -3.45
CA PHE A 49 18.27 5.49 -3.32
C PHE A 49 19.67 5.31 -2.71
N ASP A 50 20.65 6.11 -3.12
CA ASP A 50 22.00 6.04 -2.55
C ASP A 50 22.01 6.41 -1.07
N ALA A 51 21.14 7.33 -0.65
CA ALA A 51 20.93 7.70 0.74
C ALA A 51 20.35 6.56 1.61
N THR A 52 19.94 5.45 0.99
CA THR A 52 19.34 4.30 1.70
C THR A 52 20.30 3.16 1.99
N VAL A 53 21.50 3.21 1.38
CA VAL A 53 22.49 2.15 1.53
C VAL A 53 23.01 2.13 2.97
N GLY A 54 22.75 1.04 3.69
CA GLY A 54 23.21 0.85 5.08
C GLY A 54 22.29 1.41 6.16
N LEU A 55 21.05 1.80 5.83
CA LEU A 55 20.07 2.20 6.82
C LEU A 55 19.65 1.04 7.72
N ASP A 56 19.62 1.30 9.03
CA ASP A 56 19.10 0.37 10.02
C ASP A 56 17.65 0.73 10.39
N LEU A 57 16.72 -0.05 9.87
CA LEU A 57 15.28 0.05 10.17
C LEU A 57 14.80 -1.00 11.19
N SER A 58 15.71 -1.80 11.74
CA SER A 58 15.42 -2.79 12.79
C SER A 58 14.76 -2.22 14.04
N PRO A 59 15.01 -0.96 14.50
CA PRO A 59 14.30 -0.41 15.65
C PRO A 59 12.85 0.03 15.34
N SER A 60 12.32 -0.29 14.17
CA SER A 60 10.93 0.02 13.80
C SER A 60 9.92 -0.90 14.51
N ARG A 61 8.73 -0.35 14.79
CA ARG A 61 7.65 -1.07 15.48
C ARG A 61 6.51 -1.38 14.51
N PRO A 62 6.01 -2.62 14.42
CA PRO A 62 4.85 -2.93 13.59
C PRO A 62 3.60 -2.18 14.06
N VAL A 63 2.80 -1.68 13.11
CA VAL A 63 1.53 -0.98 13.35
C VAL A 63 0.47 -1.43 12.33
N LEU A 64 -0.79 -1.04 12.54
CA LEU A 64 -1.89 -1.34 11.62
C LEU A 64 -2.05 -2.86 11.38
N ASP A 65 -2.16 -3.61 12.46
CA ASP A 65 -2.29 -5.06 12.54
C ASP A 65 -3.68 -5.55 12.08
N GLY A 66 -4.71 -4.72 12.19
CA GLY A 66 -6.07 -5.02 11.74
C GLY A 66 -6.24 -4.94 10.22
N ALA A 67 -6.12 -6.06 9.50
CA ALA A 67 -6.42 -6.10 8.07
C ALA A 67 -7.93 -6.25 7.79
N ALA A 68 -8.54 -5.26 7.14
CA ALA A 68 -9.91 -5.35 6.62
C ALA A 68 -9.97 -5.86 5.17
N SER A 69 -8.88 -5.63 4.41
CA SER A 69 -8.66 -6.15 3.06
C SER A 69 -7.17 -6.04 2.70
N ALA A 70 -6.74 -6.58 1.55
CA ALA A 70 -5.36 -6.46 1.06
C ALA A 70 -4.86 -5.01 0.89
N VAL A 71 -5.77 -4.03 0.83
CA VAL A 71 -5.41 -2.61 0.62
C VAL A 71 -6.06 -1.69 1.67
N ARG A 72 -6.50 -2.26 2.80
CA ARG A 72 -7.12 -1.50 3.89
C ARG A 72 -6.76 -2.12 5.23
N PHE A 73 -6.09 -1.32 6.06
CA PHE A 73 -5.56 -1.72 7.36
C PHE A 73 -5.99 -0.71 8.42
N ARG A 74 -6.12 -1.17 9.65
CA ARG A 74 -6.49 -0.38 10.81
C ARG A 74 -5.67 -0.78 12.02
N GLY A 75 -5.57 0.13 12.97
CA GLY A 75 -4.96 -0.11 14.26
C GLY A 75 -4.29 1.14 14.78
N HIS A 76 -3.80 1.03 16.00
CA HIS A 76 -3.13 2.12 16.69
C HIS A 76 -1.79 2.47 16.03
N VAL A 77 -1.52 3.77 15.90
CA VAL A 77 -0.25 4.33 15.46
C VAL A 77 0.26 5.36 16.47
N PRO A 78 1.57 5.42 16.75
CA PRO A 78 2.15 6.51 17.53
C PRO A 78 2.25 7.78 16.68
N ALA A 79 2.49 8.91 17.34
CA ALA A 79 2.97 10.12 16.66
C ALA A 79 4.37 9.88 16.08
N GLY A 80 4.67 10.54 14.96
CA GLY A 80 5.91 10.41 14.22
C GLY A 80 5.71 9.85 12.81
N THR A 81 6.71 9.14 12.30
CA THR A 81 6.71 8.63 10.92
C THR A 81 6.15 7.22 10.86
N VAL A 82 5.07 7.03 10.11
CA VAL A 82 4.57 5.70 9.73
C VAL A 82 5.07 5.36 8.33
N TYR A 83 5.81 4.26 8.21
CA TYR A 83 6.36 3.71 6.99
C TYR A 83 5.47 2.61 6.42
N LEU A 84 5.36 2.58 5.10
CA LEU A 84 4.71 1.53 4.32
C LEU A 84 5.63 1.09 3.18
N ALA A 85 6.03 -0.19 3.20
CA ALA A 85 6.88 -0.85 2.23
C ALA A 85 6.15 -1.22 0.91
N GLU A 86 5.31 -0.31 0.42
CA GLU A 86 4.59 -0.43 -0.85
C GLU A 86 5.08 0.63 -1.84
N ALA A 87 4.90 0.38 -3.12
CA ALA A 87 5.27 1.34 -4.17
C ALA A 87 4.64 2.72 -3.90
N ALA A 88 5.46 3.76 -4.03
CA ALA A 88 5.10 5.13 -3.76
C ALA A 88 3.90 5.54 -4.61
N SER A 89 2.80 5.93 -3.96
CA SER A 89 1.59 6.36 -4.67
C SER A 89 0.79 7.35 -3.84
N SER A 90 0.42 8.47 -4.44
CA SER A 90 -0.52 9.45 -3.83
C SER A 90 -1.91 8.89 -3.55
N ARG A 91 -2.18 7.65 -3.99
CA ARG A 91 -3.42 6.92 -3.69
C ARG A 91 -3.38 6.21 -2.35
N TRP A 92 -2.21 6.01 -1.76
CA TRP A 92 -2.13 5.57 -0.37
C TRP A 92 -2.46 6.74 0.55
N VAL A 93 -3.40 6.49 1.47
CA VAL A 93 -3.88 7.49 2.43
C VAL A 93 -3.92 6.88 3.81
N LEU A 94 -3.23 7.51 4.75
CA LEU A 94 -3.33 7.25 6.17
C LEU A 94 -4.19 8.34 6.81
N GLU A 95 -5.16 7.92 7.61
CA GLU A 95 -6.03 8.82 8.38
C GLU A 95 -5.95 8.42 9.85
N SER A 96 -5.62 9.34 10.73
CA SER A 96 -5.48 9.14 12.17
C SER A 96 -6.34 10.16 12.90
N GLU A 97 -7.21 9.70 13.80
CA GLU A 97 -8.12 10.58 14.57
C GLU A 97 -8.93 11.57 13.70
N GLY A 98 -9.27 11.16 12.47
CA GLY A 98 -10.03 11.97 11.51
C GLY A 98 -9.21 12.96 10.68
N GLU A 99 -7.90 13.05 10.90
CA GLU A 99 -6.98 13.85 10.11
C GLU A 99 -6.21 13.00 9.09
N VAL A 100 -6.04 13.52 7.88
CA VAL A 100 -5.26 12.85 6.84
C VAL A 100 -3.79 13.20 7.03
N ALA A 101 -2.98 12.20 7.35
CA ALA A 101 -1.54 12.35 7.50
C ALA A 101 -0.89 12.77 6.18
N GLU A 102 0.07 13.71 6.26
CA GLU A 102 0.86 14.11 5.10
C GLU A 102 1.68 12.91 4.59
N ARG A 103 1.58 12.63 3.29
CA ARG A 103 2.29 11.53 2.65
C ARG A 103 3.49 12.05 1.85
N GLN A 104 4.65 11.48 2.10
CA GLN A 104 5.87 11.66 1.34
C GLN A 104 6.41 10.35 0.75
N THR A 105 7.26 10.46 -0.26
CA THR A 105 7.94 9.31 -0.86
C THR A 105 9.21 9.02 -0.07
N ALA A 106 9.18 7.97 0.75
CA ALA A 106 10.36 7.51 1.48
C ALA A 106 11.32 6.80 0.53
N PHE A 107 12.62 7.08 0.65
CA PHE A 107 13.67 6.29 0.01
C PHE A 107 13.57 6.22 -1.53
N GLY A 108 12.83 7.15 -2.15
CA GLY A 108 12.58 7.18 -3.60
C GLY A 108 11.54 6.18 -4.12
N TRP A 109 11.08 5.20 -3.32
CA TRP A 109 10.19 4.14 -3.80
C TRP A 109 9.04 3.77 -2.85
N ALA A 110 9.15 4.07 -1.56
CA ALA A 110 8.19 3.67 -0.54
C ALA A 110 7.30 4.85 -0.10
N ASN A 111 6.38 4.61 0.83
CA ASN A 111 5.53 5.65 1.39
C ASN A 111 5.89 5.91 2.87
N ALA A 112 5.93 7.17 3.26
CA ALA A 112 5.97 7.58 4.65
C ALA A 112 4.87 8.60 4.94
N PHE A 113 4.34 8.55 6.15
CA PHE A 113 3.26 9.41 6.62
C PHE A 113 3.65 10.08 7.93
N THR A 114 3.45 11.40 8.02
CA THR A 114 3.64 12.15 9.26
C THR A 114 2.35 12.13 10.06
N VAL A 115 2.41 11.54 11.26
CA VAL A 115 1.29 11.45 12.20
C VAL A 115 1.58 12.39 13.38
N ASP A 116 0.76 13.42 13.55
CA ASP A 116 1.01 14.44 14.59
C ASP A 116 0.59 13.95 15.99
N GLN A 117 -0.49 13.17 16.06
CA GLN A 117 -1.06 12.68 17.32
C GLN A 117 -1.21 11.15 17.30
N PRO A 118 -0.83 10.45 18.37
CA PRO A 118 -1.04 9.02 18.46
C PRO A 118 -2.54 8.70 18.52
N GLY A 119 -2.97 7.60 17.91
CA GLY A 119 -4.39 7.27 17.87
C GLY A 119 -4.72 6.08 17.00
N GLU A 120 -6.02 5.79 16.89
CA GLU A 120 -6.51 4.81 15.92
C GLU A 120 -6.39 5.38 14.51
N ALA A 121 -5.81 4.59 13.61
CA ALA A 121 -5.60 4.99 12.24
C ALA A 121 -6.15 3.96 11.25
N THR A 122 -6.47 4.45 10.05
CA THR A 122 -6.85 3.65 8.90
C THR A 122 -5.96 3.99 7.72
N LEU A 123 -5.22 3.00 7.24
CA LEU A 123 -4.47 3.06 6.00
C LEU A 123 -5.29 2.45 4.87
N ARG A 124 -5.37 3.13 3.72
CA ARG A 124 -6.12 2.64 2.55
C ARG A 124 -5.50 3.04 1.22
N TYR A 125 -5.62 2.17 0.23
CA TYR A 125 -5.38 2.53 -1.18
C TYR A 125 -6.66 3.02 -1.83
N ARG A 126 -6.62 4.21 -2.46
CA ARG A 126 -7.72 4.76 -3.25
C ARG A 126 -7.73 4.18 -4.66
N THR A 127 -8.56 3.16 -4.89
CA THR A 127 -8.82 2.65 -6.23
C THR A 127 -9.72 3.62 -7.00
N SER A 128 -9.30 4.04 -8.20
CA SER A 128 -10.09 5.01 -8.98
C SER A 128 -11.44 4.42 -9.42
N PRO A 129 -12.58 5.09 -9.13
CA PRO A 129 -13.90 4.62 -9.55
C PRO A 129 -14.15 4.80 -11.06
N LEU A 130 -13.29 5.55 -11.78
CA LEU A 130 -13.43 5.75 -13.22
C LEU A 130 -13.44 4.43 -14.00
N ARG A 131 -12.74 3.40 -13.51
CA ARG A 131 -12.77 2.08 -14.14
C ARG A 131 -14.19 1.50 -14.15
N TRP A 132 -14.92 1.62 -13.05
CA TRP A 132 -16.29 1.13 -12.95
C TRP A 132 -17.27 1.96 -13.79
N LEU A 133 -17.08 3.29 -13.85
CA LEU A 133 -17.86 4.15 -14.74
C LEU A 133 -17.64 3.80 -16.23
N ALA A 134 -16.39 3.55 -16.62
CA ALA A 134 -16.07 3.12 -17.99
C ALA A 134 -16.72 1.77 -18.33
N VAL A 135 -16.66 0.80 -17.42
CA VAL A 135 -17.32 -0.51 -17.59
C VAL A 135 -18.84 -0.36 -17.65
N ALA A 136 -19.44 0.47 -16.81
CA ALA A 136 -20.89 0.74 -16.84
C ALA A 136 -21.30 1.43 -18.15
N GLY A 137 -20.52 2.42 -18.61
CA GLY A 137 -20.72 3.07 -19.90
C GLY A 137 -20.63 2.08 -21.06
N GLN A 138 -19.63 1.19 -21.05
CA GLN A 138 -19.50 0.13 -22.04
C GLN A 138 -20.70 -0.82 -22.03
N ALA A 139 -21.20 -1.21 -20.85
CA ALA A 139 -22.40 -2.04 -20.74
C ALA A 139 -23.64 -1.34 -21.31
N LEU A 140 -23.83 -0.04 -21.06
CA LEU A 140 -24.92 0.75 -21.62
C LEU A 140 -24.84 0.83 -23.15
N VAL A 141 -23.65 1.03 -23.71
CA VAL A 141 -23.43 1.01 -25.17
C VAL A 141 -23.81 -0.34 -25.76
N TRP A 142 -23.38 -1.45 -25.14
CA TRP A 142 -23.76 -2.79 -25.60
C TRP A 142 -25.27 -3.03 -25.52
N LEU A 143 -25.93 -2.60 -24.45
CA LEU A 143 -27.39 -2.70 -24.32
C LEU A 143 -28.10 -1.89 -25.41
N ALA A 144 -27.61 -0.70 -25.74
CA ALA A 144 -28.15 0.13 -26.82
C ALA A 144 -27.97 -0.55 -28.20
N VAL A 145 -26.79 -1.11 -28.47
CA VAL A 145 -26.52 -1.86 -29.71
C VAL A 145 -27.44 -3.07 -29.83
N VAL A 146 -27.56 -3.88 -28.78
CA VAL A 146 -28.46 -5.05 -28.75
C VAL A 146 -29.92 -4.62 -28.95
N GLY A 147 -30.36 -3.57 -28.26
CA GLY A 147 -31.70 -3.01 -28.38
C GLY A 147 -32.01 -2.53 -29.81
N ALA A 148 -31.07 -1.83 -30.44
CA ALA A 148 -31.19 -1.39 -31.82
C ALA A 148 -31.29 -2.58 -32.78
N VAL A 149 -30.40 -3.57 -32.65
CA VAL A 149 -30.43 -4.80 -33.47
C VAL A 149 -31.76 -5.54 -33.32
N VAL A 150 -32.25 -5.71 -32.10
CA VAL A 150 -33.56 -6.36 -31.85
C VAL A 150 -34.70 -5.56 -32.46
N ARG A 151 -34.66 -4.22 -32.39
CA ARG A 151 -35.70 -3.36 -32.97
C ARG A 151 -35.70 -3.41 -34.50
N PHE A 152 -34.53 -3.44 -35.14
CA PHE A 152 -34.41 -3.55 -36.60
C PHE A 152 -34.66 -4.97 -37.13
N ARG A 153 -34.61 -6.00 -36.28
CA ARG A 153 -34.90 -7.40 -36.65
C ARG A 153 -36.36 -7.82 -36.49
N ARG A 154 -37.26 -6.96 -36.02
CA ARG A 154 -38.71 -7.28 -35.97
C ARG A 154 -39.30 -7.19 -37.39
N PRO A 155 -39.75 -8.30 -38.01
CA PRO A 155 -40.47 -8.23 -39.28
C PRO A 155 -41.78 -7.48 -39.09
N ALA A 156 -42.14 -6.61 -40.03
CA ALA A 156 -43.45 -5.95 -40.04
C ALA A 156 -44.57 -7.01 -40.03
N PRO A 157 -45.64 -6.85 -39.23
CA PRO A 157 -46.75 -7.79 -39.23
C PRO A 157 -47.32 -7.87 -40.66
N ALA A 158 -47.26 -9.06 -41.25
CA ALA A 158 -47.87 -9.31 -42.56
C ALA A 158 -49.37 -9.00 -42.45
N ALA A 159 -49.80 -7.96 -43.17
CA ALA A 159 -51.20 -7.61 -43.29
C ALA A 159 -51.96 -8.82 -43.88
N ARG A 160 -52.88 -9.40 -43.10
CA ARG A 160 -53.80 -10.44 -43.57
C ARG A 160 -54.91 -9.74 -44.36
N SER A 161 -54.98 -10.05 -45.66
CA SER A 161 -56.14 -9.81 -46.53
C SER A 161 -57.22 -10.87 -46.29
#